data_AF-A0A356U8M7-F1
#
_entry.id   AF-A0A356U8M7-F1
#
_cell.length_a   1.000
_cell.length_b   1.000
_cell.length_c   1.000
_cell.angle_alpha   90.00
_cell.angle_beta   90.00
_cell.angle_gamma   90.00
#
_symmetry.space_group_name_H-M   'P 1'
#
loop_
_entity.id
_entity.type
_entity.pdbx_description
1 polymer ?
#
loop_
_entity_poly.entity_id
_entity_poly.type
_entity_poly.pdbx_seq_one_letter_code
_entity_poly.pdbx_strand_id
1 'polypeptide(L)'
;MKSKTVEFLNSLLTETSNYRLHVLESLERVFGCKHSIFWQIDDFGNFTDPVYFNVEDDFMDAYLSWFYQEDVLNPHKVKSRITCKDVLTTEDVIPLDDYENTVYYRELMRQYNYYHGAVIYLKRNNNLIGGIGLGMREGYTPNAKEIKRLGSF
;
A
#
# COMPACT_ATOMS: atom_id res chain seq x y z
N MET A 1 -22.49 -14.26 7.91
CA MET A 1 -21.51 -13.15 7.86
C MET A 1 -20.90 -13.16 6.46
N LYS A 2 -21.22 -12.20 5.58
CA LYS A 2 -20.63 -12.14 4.23
C LYS A 2 -19.13 -11.86 4.39
N SER A 3 -18.28 -12.59 3.68
CA SER A 3 -16.84 -12.35 3.68
C SER A 3 -16.56 -10.96 3.11
N LYS A 4 -15.88 -10.08 3.86
CA LYS A 4 -15.45 -8.75 3.37
C LYS A 4 -14.69 -8.85 2.05
N THR A 5 -13.92 -9.91 1.85
CA THR A 5 -13.24 -10.12 0.56
C THR A 5 -14.23 -10.31 -0.58
N VAL A 6 -15.27 -11.12 -0.39
CA VAL A 6 -16.30 -11.32 -1.43
C VAL A 6 -17.05 -10.02 -1.70
N GLU A 7 -17.34 -9.23 -0.66
CA GLU A 7 -17.93 -7.90 -0.80
C GLU A 7 -17.03 -6.95 -1.60
N PHE A 8 -15.73 -6.92 -1.29
CA PHE A 8 -14.75 -6.15 -2.03
C PHE A 8 -14.69 -6.56 -3.50
N LEU A 9 -14.50 -7.85 -3.79
CA LEU A 9 -14.44 -8.37 -5.17
C LEU A 9 -15.72 -8.05 -5.95
N ASN A 10 -16.89 -8.23 -5.34
CA ASN A 10 -18.16 -7.88 -5.98
C ASN A 10 -18.24 -6.39 -6.30
N SER A 11 -17.71 -5.54 -5.43
CA SER A 11 -17.73 -4.10 -5.67
C SER A 11 -16.84 -3.68 -6.85
N LEU A 12 -15.78 -4.43 -7.14
CA LEU A 12 -14.90 -4.17 -8.29
C LEU A 12 -15.55 -4.49 -9.64
N LEU A 13 -16.69 -5.20 -9.67
CA LEU A 13 -17.43 -5.53 -10.90
C LEU A 13 -18.25 -4.35 -11.45
N THR A 14 -18.28 -3.22 -10.74
CA THR A 14 -19.00 -2.03 -11.17
C THR A 14 -18.24 -1.32 -12.29
N GLU A 15 -18.93 -0.97 -13.38
CA GLU A 15 -18.32 -0.17 -14.45
C GLU A 15 -17.83 1.18 -13.92
N THR A 16 -16.61 1.56 -14.32
CA THR A 16 -15.96 2.80 -13.87
C THR A 16 -15.01 3.31 -14.95
N SER A 17 -14.91 4.64 -15.07
CA SER A 17 -13.95 5.31 -15.94
C SER A 17 -12.53 5.34 -15.34
N ASN A 18 -12.38 5.12 -14.03
CA ASN A 18 -11.09 5.06 -13.36
C ASN A 18 -11.04 3.86 -12.40
N TYR A 19 -10.58 2.73 -12.92
CA TYR A 19 -10.50 1.48 -12.17
C TYR A 19 -9.60 1.56 -10.93
N ARG A 20 -8.44 2.24 -11.03
CA ARG A 20 -7.50 2.35 -9.90
C ARG A 20 -8.12 3.11 -8.73
N LEU A 21 -8.75 4.25 -9.00
CA LEU A 21 -9.44 5.02 -7.97
C LEU A 21 -10.59 4.22 -7.35
N HIS A 22 -11.40 3.55 -8.18
CA HIS A 22 -12.50 2.70 -7.71
C HIS A 22 -12.05 1.56 -6.78
N VAL A 23 -10.87 0.99 -7.03
CA VAL A 23 -10.25 0.01 -6.13
C VAL A 23 -9.97 0.64 -4.76
N LEU A 24 -9.39 1.84 -4.72
CA LEU A 24 -9.05 2.54 -3.48
C LEU A 24 -10.31 2.93 -2.69
N GLU A 25 -11.32 3.48 -3.34
CA GLU A 25 -12.62 3.80 -2.72
C GLU A 25 -13.30 2.54 -2.17
N SER A 26 -13.18 1.41 -2.87
CA SER A 26 -13.72 0.13 -2.43
C SER A 26 -12.96 -0.43 -1.22
N LEU A 27 -11.64 -0.22 -1.15
CA LEU A 27 -10.82 -0.56 0.02
C LEU A 27 -11.22 0.28 1.25
N GLU A 28 -11.49 1.58 1.07
CA GLU A 28 -12.04 2.40 2.16
C GLU A 28 -13.39 1.86 2.62
N ARG A 29 -14.35 1.70 1.71
CA ARG A 29 -15.72 1.31 2.04
C ARG A 29 -15.80 -0.04 2.78
N VAL A 30 -15.02 -1.03 2.35
CA VAL A 30 -15.13 -2.41 2.86
C VAL A 30 -14.16 -2.69 4.01
N PHE A 31 -12.94 -2.17 3.93
CA PHE A 31 -11.88 -2.46 4.90
C PHE A 31 -11.51 -1.26 5.78
N GLY A 32 -12.03 -0.07 5.50
CA GLY A 32 -11.66 1.15 6.21
C GLY A 32 -10.28 1.68 5.83
N CYS A 33 -9.70 1.27 4.71
CA CYS A 33 -8.39 1.74 4.26
C CYS A 33 -8.52 3.16 3.66
N LYS A 34 -8.45 4.17 4.51
CA LYS A 34 -8.76 5.56 4.14
C LYS A 34 -7.72 6.24 3.26
N HIS A 35 -6.44 5.98 3.50
CA HIS A 35 -5.32 6.65 2.81
C HIS A 35 -4.59 5.57 2.02
N SER A 36 -4.65 5.66 0.69
CA SER A 36 -4.11 4.61 -0.16
C SER A 36 -3.62 5.13 -1.50
N ILE A 37 -2.68 4.41 -2.08
CA ILE A 37 -2.02 4.75 -3.34
C ILE A 37 -1.97 3.50 -4.20
N PHE A 38 -2.46 3.59 -5.43
CA PHE A 38 -2.35 2.58 -6.46
C PHE A 38 -1.20 2.93 -7.40
N TRP A 39 -0.18 2.09 -7.40
CA TRP A 39 1.01 2.21 -8.23
C TRP A 39 0.94 1.28 -9.44
N GLN A 40 1.37 1.79 -10.60
CA GLN A 40 1.88 0.94 -11.66
C GLN A 40 3.35 0.60 -11.38
N ILE A 41 3.90 -0.30 -12.20
CA ILE A 41 5.32 -0.61 -12.18
C ILE A 41 5.91 -0.44 -13.57
N ASP A 42 7.12 0.13 -13.63
CA ASP A 42 7.88 0.21 -14.88
C ASP A 42 8.69 -1.08 -15.15
N ASP A 43 9.37 -1.12 -16.29
CA ASP A 43 10.20 -2.27 -16.71
C ASP A 43 11.39 -2.54 -15.77
N PHE A 44 11.75 -1.58 -14.92
CA PHE A 44 12.82 -1.69 -13.94
C PHE A 44 12.32 -2.13 -12.56
N GLY A 45 11.00 -2.28 -12.36
CA GLY A 45 10.43 -2.63 -11.07
C GLY A 45 10.19 -1.43 -10.14
N ASN A 46 10.21 -0.20 -10.65
CA ASN A 46 9.92 1.00 -9.87
C ASN A 46 8.43 1.29 -9.84
N PHE A 47 7.92 1.71 -8.68
CA PHE A 47 6.59 2.30 -8.61
C PHE A 47 6.52 3.58 -9.44
N THR A 48 5.49 3.68 -10.28
CA THR A 48 5.26 4.80 -11.20
C THR A 48 3.77 5.08 -11.34
N ASP A 49 3.45 6.25 -11.89
CA ASP A 49 2.08 6.70 -12.22
C ASP A 49 1.09 6.48 -11.05
N PRO A 50 1.26 7.15 -9.90
CA PRO A 50 0.38 6.96 -8.76
C PRO A 50 -1.04 7.50 -9.05
N VAL A 51 -2.04 6.72 -8.64
CA VAL A 51 -3.39 7.23 -8.34
C VAL A 51 -3.59 7.09 -6.84
N TYR A 52 -3.93 8.16 -6.14
CA TYR A 52 -4.06 8.14 -4.69
C TYR A 52 -5.42 8.65 -4.22
N PHE A 53 -5.82 8.20 -3.03
CA PHE A 53 -7.11 8.49 -2.42
C PHE A 53 -6.90 8.90 -0.96
N ASN A 54 -7.38 10.10 -0.63
CA ASN A 54 -7.12 10.82 0.63
C ASN A 54 -5.64 10.78 1.02
N VAL A 55 -4.74 11.11 0.10
CA VAL A 55 -3.32 11.34 0.41
C VAL A 55 -3.01 12.76 0.00
N GLU A 56 -2.24 13.47 0.84
CA GLU A 56 -1.88 14.86 0.61
C GLU A 56 -0.96 15.01 -0.62
N ASP A 57 -1.22 16.02 -1.45
CA ASP A 57 -0.41 16.31 -2.64
C ASP A 57 1.07 16.55 -2.26
N ASP A 58 1.32 17.35 -1.20
CA ASP A 58 2.66 17.62 -0.68
C ASP A 58 3.38 16.35 -0.19
N PHE A 59 2.64 15.36 0.33
CA PHE A 59 3.21 14.05 0.69
C PHE A 59 3.67 13.32 -0.57
N MET A 60 2.83 13.31 -1.62
CA MET A 60 3.13 12.63 -2.87
C MET A 60 4.32 13.28 -3.60
N ASP A 61 4.40 14.61 -3.61
CA ASP A 61 5.52 15.33 -4.21
C ASP A 61 6.84 15.04 -3.48
N ALA A 62 6.82 15.03 -2.14
CA ALA A 62 7.98 14.63 -1.35
C ALA A 62 8.37 13.16 -1.59
N TYR A 63 7.38 12.25 -1.65
CA TYR A 63 7.61 10.84 -1.93
C TYR A 63 8.29 10.62 -3.28
N LEU A 64 7.71 11.18 -4.34
CA LEU A 64 8.19 11.02 -5.72
C LEU A 64 9.54 11.67 -5.96
N SER A 65 9.85 12.77 -5.27
CA SER A 65 11.12 13.49 -5.45
C SER A 65 12.31 12.78 -4.80
N TRP A 66 12.14 12.23 -3.59
CA TRP A 66 13.28 11.69 -2.85
C TRP A 66 12.96 10.51 -1.95
N PHE A 67 11.81 10.52 -1.25
CA PHE A 67 11.57 9.54 -0.19
C PHE A 67 11.24 8.12 -0.69
N TYR A 68 10.90 7.92 -1.97
CA TYR A 68 10.66 6.59 -2.54
C TYR A 68 11.85 5.64 -2.33
N GLN A 69 13.08 6.17 -2.28
CA GLN A 69 14.29 5.37 -2.07
C GLN A 69 14.49 4.99 -0.60
N GLU A 70 13.87 5.73 0.32
CA GLU A 70 13.92 5.49 1.77
C GLU A 70 12.78 4.58 2.25
N ASP A 71 11.72 4.45 1.46
CA ASP A 71 10.59 3.55 1.71
C ASP A 71 11.08 2.11 1.94
N VAL A 72 10.79 1.56 3.13
CA VAL A 72 11.18 0.20 3.53
C VAL A 72 10.37 -0.89 2.83
N LEU A 73 9.20 -0.53 2.29
CA LEU A 73 8.32 -1.39 1.48
C LEU A 73 8.54 -1.16 -0.03
N ASN A 74 9.58 -0.43 -0.43
CA ASN A 74 9.92 -0.31 -1.84
C ASN A 74 10.23 -1.71 -2.43
N PRO A 75 9.69 -2.09 -3.61
CA PRO A 75 9.90 -3.40 -4.24
C PRO A 75 11.36 -3.83 -4.34
N HIS A 76 12.28 -2.88 -4.54
CA HIS A 76 13.72 -3.16 -4.62
C HIS A 76 14.33 -3.62 -3.30
N LYS A 77 13.79 -3.18 -2.16
CA LYS A 77 14.26 -3.56 -0.82
C LYS A 77 13.68 -4.88 -0.33
N VAL A 78 12.50 -5.25 -0.83
CA VAL A 78 11.76 -6.43 -0.36
C VAL A 78 11.62 -7.54 -1.39
N LYS A 79 12.36 -7.47 -2.50
CA LYS A 79 12.26 -8.38 -3.65
C LYS A 79 12.19 -9.87 -3.27
N SER A 80 13.02 -10.31 -2.33
CA SER A 80 13.05 -11.71 -1.85
C SER A 80 11.88 -12.10 -0.95
N ARG A 81 11.23 -11.12 -0.31
CA ARG A 81 10.05 -11.34 0.56
C ARG A 81 8.78 -11.41 -0.26
N ILE A 82 8.70 -10.59 -1.31
CA ILE A 82 7.56 -10.56 -2.22
C ILE A 82 7.57 -11.70 -3.22
N THR A 83 8.49 -12.66 -3.19
CA THR A 83 8.31 -13.91 -3.96
C THR A 83 7.31 -14.85 -3.30
N CYS A 84 7.21 -14.81 -1.96
CA CYS A 84 6.39 -15.73 -1.17
C CYS A 84 5.18 -15.05 -0.51
N LYS A 85 5.12 -13.72 -0.51
CA LYS A 85 4.03 -12.94 0.09
C LYS A 85 3.54 -11.87 -0.89
N ASP A 86 2.23 -11.69 -0.93
CA ASP A 86 1.59 -10.63 -1.72
C ASP A 86 1.28 -9.40 -0.86
N VAL A 87 1.33 -9.51 0.46
CA VAL A 87 1.12 -8.38 1.37
C VAL A 87 2.26 -8.34 2.37
N LEU A 88 2.88 -7.16 2.52
CA LEU A 88 3.85 -6.88 3.57
C LEU A 88 3.42 -5.65 4.35
N THR A 89 3.58 -5.71 5.67
CA THR A 89 3.53 -4.52 6.53
C THR A 89 4.95 -4.06 6.87
N THR A 90 5.09 -2.83 7.35
CA THR A 90 6.37 -2.29 7.83
C THR A 90 7.06 -3.26 8.81
N GLU A 91 6.30 -3.82 9.76
CA GLU A 91 6.78 -4.74 10.79
C GLU A 91 7.14 -6.13 10.26
N ASP A 92 6.65 -6.50 9.08
CA ASP A 92 7.13 -7.71 8.40
C ASP A 92 8.56 -7.53 7.88
N VAL A 93 9.05 -6.29 7.74
CA VAL A 93 10.35 -5.96 7.13
C VAL A 93 11.37 -5.52 8.18
N ILE A 94 10.96 -4.65 9.10
CA ILE A 94 11.84 -4.00 10.08
C ILE A 94 11.12 -3.88 11.44
N PRO A 95 11.80 -4.08 12.59
CA PRO A 95 11.22 -3.80 13.91
C PRO A 95 10.74 -2.35 14.03
N LEU A 96 9.66 -2.11 14.79
CA LEU A 96 9.10 -0.76 14.94
C LEU A 96 10.11 0.25 15.51
N ASP A 97 10.85 -0.13 16.54
CA ASP A 97 11.89 0.71 17.14
C ASP A 97 12.96 1.14 16.12
N ASP A 98 13.32 0.26 15.18
CA ASP A 98 14.26 0.58 14.11
C ASP A 98 13.61 1.43 13.02
N TYR A 99 12.35 1.14 12.67
CA TYR A 99 11.56 1.92 11.71
C TYR A 99 11.41 3.38 12.14
N GLU A 100 11.14 3.63 13.42
CA GLU A 100 11.02 4.97 13.99
C GLU A 100 12.31 5.80 13.86
N ASN A 101 13.45 5.11 13.69
CA ASN A 101 14.75 5.71 13.48
C ASN A 101 15.15 5.82 12.00
N THR A 102 14.28 5.46 11.07
CA THR A 102 14.55 5.65 9.63
C THR A 102 14.33 7.10 9.23
N VAL A 103 15.05 7.54 8.18
CA VAL A 103 14.81 8.84 7.57
C VAL A 103 13.39 8.91 6.99
N TYR A 104 12.92 7.82 6.39
CA TYR A 104 11.57 7.70 5.85
C TYR A 104 10.48 8.03 6.88
N TYR A 105 10.58 7.45 8.09
CA TYR A 105 9.60 7.72 9.12
C TYR A 105 9.72 9.13 9.69
N ARG A 106 10.93 9.51 10.15
CA ARG A 106 11.13 10.78 10.87
C ARG A 106 10.84 12.00 10.02
N GLU A 107 11.25 11.96 8.76
CA GLU A 107 11.24 13.14 7.88
C GLU A 107 10.07 13.17 6.89
N LEU A 108 9.33 12.06 6.71
CA LEU A 108 8.12 12.04 5.87
C LEU A 108 6.91 11.53 6.64
N MET A 109 6.87 10.23 6.96
CA MET A 109 5.64 9.58 7.40
C MET A 109 5.06 10.18 8.69
N ARG A 110 5.92 10.54 9.64
CA ARG A 110 5.53 11.17 10.91
C ARG A 110 4.83 12.51 10.72
N GLN A 111 5.23 13.31 9.73
CA GLN A 111 4.65 14.64 9.49
C GLN A 111 3.16 14.56 9.10
N TYR A 112 2.77 13.46 8.46
CA TYR A 112 1.40 13.19 7.99
C TYR A 112 0.66 12.17 8.88
N ASN A 113 1.22 11.89 10.07
CA ASN A 113 0.70 10.94 11.04
C ASN A 113 0.53 9.51 10.50
N TYR A 114 1.31 9.09 9.50
CA TYR A 114 1.33 7.71 9.03
C TYR A 114 2.31 6.90 9.89
N TYR A 115 1.80 6.09 10.80
CA TYR A 115 2.62 5.33 11.73
C TYR A 115 2.92 3.93 11.20
N HIS A 116 1.91 3.24 10.64
CA HIS A 116 2.12 1.96 9.99
C HIS A 116 1.90 2.06 8.48
N GLY A 117 2.57 1.18 7.75
CA GLY A 117 2.41 1.01 6.31
C GLY A 117 2.12 -0.44 5.96
N ALA A 118 1.36 -0.64 4.89
CA ALA A 118 1.29 -1.93 4.21
C ALA A 118 1.30 -1.73 2.69
N VAL A 119 1.82 -2.71 1.98
CA VAL A 119 1.75 -2.77 0.51
C VAL A 119 1.17 -4.12 0.10
N ILE A 120 0.13 -4.07 -0.74
CA ILE A 120 -0.38 -5.21 -1.49
C ILE A 120 0.32 -5.21 -2.85
N TYR A 121 1.22 -6.17 -3.08
CA TYR A 121 1.94 -6.33 -4.32
C TYR A 121 1.08 -7.09 -5.33
N LEU A 122 0.80 -6.46 -6.47
CA LEU A 122 -0.02 -7.02 -7.52
C LEU A 122 0.86 -7.79 -8.49
N LYS A 123 0.54 -9.06 -8.76
CA LYS A 123 1.35 -9.91 -9.62
C LYS A 123 0.53 -10.58 -10.70
N ARG A 124 1.18 -10.85 -11.83
CA ARG A 124 0.68 -11.71 -12.90
C ARG A 124 1.75 -12.72 -13.26
N ASN A 125 1.45 -14.02 -13.10
CA ASN A 125 2.39 -15.11 -13.33
C ASN A 125 3.73 -14.91 -12.57
N ASN A 126 3.65 -14.55 -11.28
CA ASN A 126 4.78 -14.18 -10.41
C ASN A 126 5.57 -12.93 -10.79
N ASN A 127 5.25 -12.26 -11.90
CA ASN A 127 5.83 -10.96 -12.22
C ASN A 127 5.06 -9.85 -11.52
N LEU A 128 5.78 -8.95 -10.85
CA LEU A 128 5.19 -7.76 -10.23
C LEU A 128 4.66 -6.84 -11.33
N ILE A 129 3.42 -6.38 -11.19
CA ILE A 129 2.72 -5.51 -12.16
C ILE A 129 2.22 -4.19 -11.53
N GLY A 130 2.35 -4.04 -10.22
CA GLY A 130 1.92 -2.85 -9.49
C GLY A 130 1.90 -3.08 -7.98
N GLY A 131 1.40 -2.09 -7.25
CA GLY A 131 1.26 -2.18 -5.81
C GLY A 131 0.16 -1.26 -5.29
N ILE A 132 -0.44 -1.62 -4.17
CA ILE A 132 -1.37 -0.76 -3.44
C ILE A 132 -0.76 -0.47 -2.07
N GLY A 133 -0.26 0.76 -1.90
CA GLY A 133 0.25 1.27 -0.63
C GLY A 133 -0.90 1.74 0.26
N LEU A 134 -0.83 1.41 1.55
CA LEU A 134 -1.83 1.75 2.56
C LEU A 134 -1.14 2.51 3.69
N GLY A 135 -1.54 3.77 3.89
CA GLY A 135 -1.11 4.59 5.02
C GLY A 135 -2.04 4.39 6.21
N MET A 136 -1.49 3.97 7.35
CA MET A 136 -2.27 3.73 8.57
C MET A 136 -1.87 4.75 9.64
N ARG A 137 -2.84 5.55 10.07
CA ARG A 137 -2.59 6.62 11.03
C ARG A 137 -2.68 6.12 12.48
N GLU A 138 -1.94 6.78 13.36
CA GLU A 138 -2.01 6.46 14.80
C GLU A 138 -3.46 6.58 15.32
N GLY A 139 -3.90 5.60 16.11
CA GLY A 139 -5.28 5.51 16.61
C GLY A 139 -6.32 4.95 15.62
N TYR A 140 -5.95 4.73 14.35
CA TYR A 140 -6.82 4.08 13.36
C TYR A 140 -6.02 3.21 12.38
N THR A 141 -5.92 1.93 12.72
CA THR A 141 -5.22 0.93 11.92
C THR A 141 -6.21 -0.09 11.38
N PRO A 142 -6.44 -0.15 10.05
CA PRO A 142 -7.17 -1.26 9.45
C PRO A 142 -6.61 -2.60 9.91
N ASN A 143 -7.45 -3.62 10.06
CA ASN A 143 -7.01 -4.89 10.60
C ASN A 143 -6.01 -5.56 9.64
N ALA A 144 -4.72 -5.54 9.99
CA ALA A 144 -3.64 -6.08 9.17
C ALA A 144 -3.86 -7.56 8.81
N LYS A 145 -4.51 -8.36 9.67
CA LYS A 145 -4.86 -9.75 9.35
C LYS A 145 -5.93 -9.85 8.26
N GLU A 146 -6.88 -8.91 8.21
CA GLU A 146 -7.88 -8.85 7.15
C GLU A 146 -7.24 -8.41 5.83
N ILE A 147 -6.35 -7.42 5.85
CA ILE A 147 -5.63 -6.97 4.65
C ILE A 147 -4.75 -8.09 4.10
N LYS A 148 -3.98 -8.78 4.95
CA LYS A 148 -3.11 -9.89 4.51
C LYS A 148 -3.90 -11.02 3.82
N ARG A 149 -5.18 -11.21 4.13
CA ARG A 149 -6.05 -12.19 3.45
C ARG A 149 -6.34 -11.80 1.99
N LEU A 150 -6.25 -10.53 1.60
CA LEU A 150 -6.45 -10.11 0.20
C LEU A 150 -5.42 -10.72 -0.75
N GLY A 151 -4.22 -11.02 -0.27
CA GLY A 151 -3.16 -11.68 -1.04
C GLY A 151 -3.10 -13.19 -0.85
N SER A 152 -4.22 -13.86 -0.52
CA SER A 152 -4.26 -15.30 -0.25
C SER A 152 -5.25 -16.06 -1.15
N PHE A 153 -5.59 -15.50 -2.31
CA PHE A 153 -6.53 -16.09 -3.28
C PHE A 153 -5.81 -16.58 -4.53
#